data_AF-A0A953H331-F1
#
_entry.id   AF-A0A953H331-F1
#
_cell.length_a   1.000
_cell.length_b   1.000
_cell.length_c   1.000
_cell.angle_alpha   90.00
_cell.angle_beta   90.00
_cell.angle_gamma   90.00
#
_symmetry.space_group_name_H-M   'P 1'
#
loop_
_entity.id
_entity.type
_entity.pdbx_description
1 polymer ?
#
loop_
_entity_poly.entity_id
_entity_poly.type
_entity_poly.pdbx_seq_one_letter_code
_entity_poly.pdbx_strand_id
1 'polypeptide(L)'
;MLPFEIPRPAPLIRGTLIQRYKRFMADVKLDTGETVTAHCVNTGAMEGLTRPGTRVWLSRADNPARKLQFTWELAEVWGGILGVNTSLPNRVVGELLKERALSGLTRWQELRPEKVYGERSRVDFWMRIAGREHYLEVKNCHLVYPDARAYFPDCVSERAAGHLRELAAVLSKGASAEVLFFVQIPGVKAVRPSDVHDPAFAAAAREAATAGVKFTALEVRHTPDRIVVERKLPVDLKPYSTEPVAGWRTEWLGLRGTPLNP
;
A
#
# COMPACT_ATOMS: atom_id res chain seq x y z
N MET A 1 8.83 9.97 -16.20
CA MET A 1 9.89 8.95 -16.01
C MET A 1 10.11 8.77 -14.51
N LEU A 2 10.69 7.65 -14.07
CA LEU A 2 11.09 7.44 -12.68
C LEU A 2 12.59 7.79 -12.50
N PRO A 3 13.03 8.33 -11.36
CA PRO A 3 12.23 8.59 -10.16
C PRO A 3 11.19 9.70 -10.37
N PHE A 4 10.04 9.59 -9.69
CA PHE A 4 8.98 10.60 -9.70
C PHE A 4 8.76 11.10 -8.27
N GLU A 5 9.00 12.39 -8.05
CA GLU A 5 8.95 13.01 -6.72
C GLU A 5 7.67 13.82 -6.54
N ILE A 6 7.04 13.65 -5.37
CA ILE A 6 5.88 14.43 -4.97
C ILE A 6 6.20 15.08 -3.63
N PRO A 7 6.26 16.42 -3.54
CA PRO A 7 6.44 17.11 -2.27
C PRO A 7 5.23 16.87 -1.37
N ARG A 8 5.47 16.81 -0.06
CA ARG A 8 4.40 16.84 0.94
C ARG A 8 3.74 18.22 0.90
N PRO A 9 2.40 18.30 0.98
CA PRO A 9 1.69 19.58 0.92
C PRO A 9 1.97 20.47 2.13
N ALA A 10 2.37 19.88 3.26
CA ALA A 10 2.73 20.58 4.49
C ALA A 10 3.81 19.79 5.23
N PRO A 11 4.63 20.46 6.07
CA PRO A 11 5.57 19.80 6.96
C PRO A 11 4.87 18.81 7.89
N LEU A 12 5.48 17.65 8.08
CA LEU A 12 4.96 16.65 9.01
C LEU A 12 5.53 16.86 10.42
N ILE A 13 4.69 16.61 11.42
CA ILE A 13 5.00 16.78 12.83
C ILE A 13 5.48 15.43 13.39
N ARG A 14 6.69 15.40 13.92
CA ARG A 14 7.30 14.18 14.47
C ARG A 14 6.85 13.89 15.90
N GLY A 15 6.73 12.61 16.23
CA GLY A 15 6.50 12.15 17.59
C GLY A 15 6.74 10.66 17.74
N THR A 16 6.34 10.13 18.90
CA THR A 16 6.49 8.72 19.29
C THR A 16 5.11 8.12 19.52
N LEU A 17 4.82 7.01 18.83
CA LEU A 17 3.57 6.27 18.98
C LEU A 17 3.47 5.72 20.41
N ILE A 18 2.39 6.06 21.10
CA ILE A 18 2.06 5.47 22.40
C ILE A 18 1.27 4.18 22.16
N GLN A 19 0.20 4.26 21.37
CA GLN A 19 -0.67 3.14 21.06
C GLN A 19 -1.55 3.43 19.85
N ARG A 20 -1.95 2.37 19.12
CA ARG A 20 -3.07 2.38 18.17
C ARG A 20 -4.22 1.59 18.78
N TYR A 21 -5.44 2.13 18.71
CA TYR A 21 -6.63 1.50 19.26
C TYR A 21 -7.86 1.82 18.41
N LYS A 22 -8.93 1.03 18.59
CA LYS A 22 -10.18 1.13 17.82
C LYS A 22 -9.98 1.15 16.29
N ARG A 23 -8.83 0.66 15.79
CA ARG A 23 -8.35 0.69 14.39
C ARG A 23 -8.07 2.08 13.81
N PHE A 24 -8.86 3.10 14.16
CA PHE A 24 -8.78 4.44 13.58
C PHE A 24 -8.19 5.52 14.51
N MET A 25 -7.76 5.16 15.73
CA MET A 25 -7.17 6.11 16.68
C MET A 25 -5.73 5.73 17.00
N ALA A 26 -4.86 6.73 17.08
CA ALA A 26 -3.49 6.57 17.55
C ALA A 26 -3.12 7.72 18.48
N ASP A 27 -2.67 7.40 19.69
CA ASP A 27 -2.12 8.40 20.60
C ASP A 27 -0.61 8.52 20.36
N VAL A 28 -0.13 9.74 20.23
CA VAL A 28 1.25 10.06 19.87
C VAL A 28 1.76 11.15 20.80
N LYS A 29 2.93 10.92 21.41
CA LYS A 29 3.67 11.96 22.12
C LYS A 29 4.51 12.73 21.12
N LEU A 30 4.16 13.96 20.82
CA LEU A 30 4.92 14.85 19.95
C LEU A 30 6.29 15.16 20.57
N ASP A 31 7.25 15.53 19.72
CA ASP A 31 8.57 15.97 20.19
C ASP A 31 8.52 17.20 21.10
N THR A 32 7.46 18.01 20.99
CA THR A 32 7.18 19.14 21.89
C THR A 32 6.82 18.70 23.31
N GLY A 33 6.53 17.41 23.52
CA GLY A 33 6.08 16.84 24.79
C GLY A 33 4.57 16.67 24.90
N GLU A 34 3.78 17.32 24.04
CA GLU A 34 2.32 17.21 23.99
C GLU A 34 1.88 15.81 23.53
N THR A 35 0.84 15.25 24.15
CA THR A 35 0.19 14.04 23.66
C THR A 35 -1.04 14.42 22.85
N VAL A 36 -1.09 13.96 21.60
CA VAL A 36 -2.23 14.18 20.71
C VAL A 36 -2.84 12.86 20.25
N THR A 37 -4.12 12.88 19.90
CA THR A 37 -4.79 11.76 19.24
C THR A 37 -4.89 12.05 17.74
N ALA A 38 -4.32 11.16 16.93
CA ALA A 38 -4.34 11.20 15.49
C ALA A 38 -5.33 10.18 14.90
N HIS A 39 -5.89 10.53 13.74
CA HIS A 39 -6.64 9.60 12.90
C HIS A 39 -5.68 8.61 12.22
N CYS A 40 -5.91 7.32 12.40
CA CYS A 40 -5.25 6.25 11.66
C CYS A 40 -6.13 5.86 10.46
N VAL A 41 -5.70 6.26 9.25
CA VAL A 41 -6.47 6.03 8.02
C VAL A 41 -6.50 4.55 7.62
N ASN A 42 -5.45 3.80 7.96
CA ASN A 42 -5.37 2.37 7.68
C ASN A 42 -6.17 1.57 8.70
N THR A 43 -7.24 0.92 8.24
CA THR A 43 -8.11 0.07 9.06
C THR A 43 -7.65 -1.39 9.14
N GLY A 44 -6.63 -1.76 8.37
CA GLY A 44 -6.06 -3.11 8.31
C GLY A 44 -5.29 -3.51 9.57
N ALA A 45 -4.71 -4.71 9.54
CA ALA A 45 -3.94 -5.24 10.66
C ALA A 45 -2.75 -4.33 10.99
N MET A 46 -2.11 -3.74 9.97
CA MET A 46 -0.90 -2.93 10.10
C MET A 46 0.19 -3.73 10.82
N GLU A 47 0.34 -4.99 10.44
CA GLU A 47 1.38 -5.87 10.98
C GLU A 47 2.75 -5.20 10.78
N GLY A 48 3.55 -5.15 11.85
CA GLY A 48 4.84 -4.46 11.84
C GLY A 48 4.83 -2.97 12.20
N LEU A 49 3.69 -2.28 12.12
CA LEU A 49 3.68 -0.80 12.10
C LEU A 49 3.20 -0.12 13.39
N THR A 50 2.57 -0.87 14.30
CA THR A 50 1.75 -0.29 15.40
C THR A 50 2.39 -0.40 16.77
N ARG A 51 3.69 -0.67 16.81
CA ARG A 51 4.40 -0.92 18.06
C ARG A 51 4.59 0.36 18.89
N PRO A 52 4.24 0.37 20.19
CA PRO A 52 4.57 1.48 21.09
C PRO A 52 6.07 1.81 21.07
N GLY A 53 6.40 3.09 21.11
CA GLY A 53 7.77 3.60 20.98
C GLY A 53 8.23 3.83 19.54
N THR A 54 7.44 3.43 18.54
CA THR A 54 7.76 3.69 17.12
C THR A 54 7.75 5.18 16.84
N ARG A 55 8.79 5.71 16.18
CA ARG A 55 8.78 7.09 15.71
C ARG A 55 7.79 7.23 14.54
N VAL A 56 6.97 8.27 14.60
CA VAL A 56 5.91 8.51 13.63
C VAL A 56 5.86 9.97 13.21
N TRP A 57 5.19 10.23 12.09
CA TRP A 57 4.91 11.59 11.64
C TRP A 57 3.44 11.79 11.35
N LEU A 58 2.95 12.96 11.74
CA LEU A 58 1.56 13.38 11.62
C LEU A 58 1.43 14.56 10.66
N SER A 59 0.36 14.59 9.87
CA SER A 59 -0.12 15.82 9.26
C SER A 59 -1.15 16.49 10.19
N ARG A 60 -1.25 17.82 10.12
CA ARG A 60 -2.27 18.59 10.82
C ARG A 60 -3.29 19.09 9.79
N ALA A 61 -4.58 18.97 10.10
CA ALA A 61 -5.63 19.53 9.29
C ALA A 61 -5.78 21.03 9.55
N ASP A 62 -6.06 21.79 8.50
CA ASP A 62 -6.36 23.22 8.62
C ASP A 62 -7.80 23.49 9.05
N ASN A 63 -8.70 22.52 8.86
CA ASN A 63 -10.12 22.67 9.19
C ASN A 63 -10.33 22.57 10.72
N PRO A 64 -10.68 23.67 11.40
CA PRO A 64 -10.87 23.67 12.85
C PRO A 64 -12.08 22.83 13.30
N ALA A 65 -13.05 22.57 12.42
CA ALA A 65 -14.22 21.74 12.73
C ALA A 65 -13.91 20.23 12.76
N ARG A 66 -12.71 19.81 12.33
CA ARG A 66 -12.34 18.40 12.32
C ARG A 66 -12.15 17.90 13.76
N LYS A 67 -12.84 16.80 14.12
CA LYS A 67 -12.76 16.19 15.45
C LYS A 67 -11.35 15.74 15.84
N LEU A 68 -10.62 15.14 14.89
CA LEU A 68 -9.21 14.77 15.07
C LEU A 68 -8.37 15.66 14.18
N GLN A 69 -7.63 16.60 14.79
CA GLN A 69 -6.82 17.57 14.06
C GLN A 69 -5.59 16.95 13.40
N PHE A 70 -5.16 15.78 13.85
CA PHE A 70 -3.97 15.09 13.33
C PHE A 70 -4.34 13.84 12.54
N THR A 71 -3.56 13.54 11.50
CA THR A 71 -3.61 12.27 10.77
C THR A 71 -2.25 11.60 10.84
N TRP A 72 -2.21 10.30 11.10
CA TRP A 72 -0.95 9.54 11.08
C TRP A 72 -0.55 9.21 9.64
N GLU A 73 0.62 9.73 9.22
CA GLU A 73 1.10 9.65 7.84
C GLU A 73 2.23 8.63 7.65
N LEU A 74 3.20 8.61 8.59
CA LEU A 74 4.42 7.83 8.45
C LEU A 74 4.82 7.11 9.75
N ALA A 75 5.53 6.00 9.61
CA ALA A 75 6.18 5.29 10.71
C ALA A 75 7.62 4.92 10.34
N GLU A 76 8.55 5.04 11.29
CA GLU A 76 9.93 4.58 11.13
C GLU A 76 10.03 3.12 11.60
N VAL A 77 10.15 2.20 10.64
CA VAL A 77 10.18 0.76 10.87
C VAL A 77 11.13 0.11 9.85
N TRP A 78 11.69 -1.05 10.17
CA TRP A 78 12.56 -1.80 9.27
C TRP A 78 13.78 -0.98 8.77
N GLY A 79 14.29 -0.06 9.59
CA GLY A 79 15.40 0.83 9.22
C GLY A 79 15.03 1.91 8.19
N GLY A 80 13.73 2.13 7.91
CA GLY A 80 13.26 3.13 6.95
C GLY A 80 11.96 3.81 7.38
N ILE A 81 11.49 4.75 6.56
CA ILE A 81 10.23 5.47 6.77
C ILE A 81 9.17 4.91 5.80
N LEU A 82 8.07 4.41 6.33
CA LEU A 82 6.96 3.83 5.57
C LEU A 82 5.72 4.70 5.68
N GLY A 83 4.98 4.85 4.59
CA GLY A 83 3.67 5.47 4.61
C GLY A 83 2.62 4.56 5.22
N VAL A 84 1.88 5.07 6.22
CA VAL A 84 0.77 4.33 6.84
C VAL A 84 -0.60 4.82 6.38
N ASN A 85 -0.67 5.96 5.69
CA ASN A 85 -1.90 6.51 5.15
C ASN A 85 -2.30 5.78 3.86
N THR A 86 -3.27 4.87 3.95
CA THR A 86 -3.77 4.05 2.83
C THR A 86 -4.50 4.84 1.74
N SER A 87 -4.79 6.13 1.95
CA SER A 87 -5.33 6.98 0.87
C SER A 87 -4.24 7.50 -0.08
N LEU A 88 -2.97 7.43 0.34
CA LEU A 88 -1.85 8.00 -0.41
C LEU A 88 -1.52 7.26 -1.72
N PRO A 89 -1.53 5.91 -1.79
CA PRO A 89 -1.18 5.17 -3.00
C PRO A 89 -2.00 5.61 -4.23
N ASN A 90 -3.33 5.67 -4.10
CA ASN A 90 -4.19 6.11 -5.20
C ASN A 90 -3.89 7.55 -5.62
N ARG A 91 -3.66 8.46 -4.66
CA ARG A 91 -3.27 9.83 -4.98
C ARG A 91 -1.98 9.86 -5.81
N VAL A 92 -0.94 9.15 -5.37
CA VAL A 92 0.37 9.13 -6.06
C VAL A 92 0.26 8.50 -7.45
N VAL A 93 -0.45 7.38 -7.57
CA VAL A 93 -0.71 6.73 -8.88
C VAL A 93 -1.52 7.64 -9.80
N GLY A 94 -2.50 8.36 -9.26
CA GLY A 94 -3.26 9.35 -10.01
C GLY A 94 -2.37 10.46 -10.59
N GLU A 95 -1.42 10.99 -9.82
CA GLU A 95 -0.46 11.97 -10.31
C GLU A 95 0.47 11.37 -11.38
N LEU A 96 0.97 10.15 -11.18
CA LEU A 96 1.77 9.44 -12.19
C LEU A 96 1.01 9.25 -13.52
N LEU A 97 -0.30 8.97 -13.46
CA LEU A 97 -1.14 8.79 -14.64
C LEU A 97 -1.40 10.11 -15.36
N LYS A 98 -1.69 11.19 -14.61
CA LYS A 98 -1.88 12.55 -15.15
C LYS A 98 -0.63 13.04 -15.87
N GLU A 99 0.52 12.90 -15.23
CA GLU A 99 1.84 13.27 -15.78
C GLU A 99 2.37 12.28 -16.82
N ARG A 100 1.59 11.24 -17.16
CA ARG A 100 1.98 10.17 -18.10
C ARG A 100 3.37 9.58 -17.76
N ALA A 101 3.69 9.52 -16.48
CA ALA A 101 4.96 9.05 -15.95
C ALA A 101 4.96 7.54 -15.66
N LEU A 102 3.78 6.91 -15.62
CA LEU A 102 3.64 5.46 -15.45
C LEU A 102 3.89 4.72 -16.78
N SER A 103 5.07 4.11 -16.89
CA SER A 103 5.50 3.40 -18.10
C SER A 103 4.53 2.27 -18.47
N GLY A 104 4.03 2.30 -19.72
CA GLY A 104 3.00 1.41 -20.24
C GLY A 104 1.60 2.03 -20.26
N LEU A 105 1.38 3.11 -19.50
CA LEU A 105 0.08 3.78 -19.35
C LEU A 105 0.18 5.28 -19.68
N THR A 106 0.83 5.59 -20.81
CA THR A 106 1.11 6.98 -21.22
C THR A 106 0.20 7.49 -22.34
N ARG A 107 -0.63 6.65 -22.95
CA ARG A 107 -1.39 6.95 -24.19
C ARG A 107 -2.91 6.79 -24.03
N TRP A 108 -3.43 6.96 -22.82
CA TRP A 108 -4.87 6.96 -22.60
C TRP A 108 -5.52 8.21 -23.20
N GLN A 109 -6.72 8.03 -23.77
CA GLN A 109 -7.61 9.08 -24.27
C GLN A 109 -8.52 9.62 -23.16
N GLU A 110 -8.95 8.75 -22.25
CA GLU A 110 -9.75 9.09 -21.07
C GLU A 110 -9.16 8.43 -19.83
N LEU A 111 -9.27 9.12 -18.70
CA LEU A 111 -8.90 8.63 -17.37
C LEU A 111 -10.05 8.97 -16.42
N ARG A 112 -10.57 7.97 -15.72
CA ARG A 112 -11.61 8.13 -14.70
C ARG A 112 -11.23 7.36 -13.44
N PRO A 113 -10.97 8.02 -12.31
CA PRO A 113 -10.78 7.32 -11.05
C PRO A 113 -12.12 6.74 -10.56
N GLU A 114 -12.06 5.75 -9.66
CA GLU A 114 -13.21 5.28 -8.89
C GLU A 114 -14.40 4.82 -9.76
N LYS A 115 -14.14 4.20 -10.92
CA LYS A 115 -15.18 3.73 -11.84
C LYS A 115 -15.80 2.42 -11.35
N VAL A 116 -17.12 2.41 -11.20
CA VAL A 116 -17.88 1.18 -10.87
C VAL A 116 -17.83 0.22 -12.06
N TYR A 117 -17.62 -1.06 -11.77
CA TYR A 117 -17.57 -2.14 -12.75
C TYR A 117 -17.96 -3.48 -12.10
N GLY A 118 -18.24 -4.48 -12.95
CA GLY A 118 -18.70 -5.78 -12.47
C GLY A 118 -20.02 -5.66 -11.69
N GLU A 119 -20.20 -6.51 -10.69
CA GLU A 119 -21.46 -6.57 -9.94
C GLU A 119 -21.48 -5.58 -8.77
N ARG A 120 -20.37 -5.46 -8.03
CA ARG A 120 -20.28 -4.66 -6.80
C ARG A 120 -18.90 -4.03 -6.60
N SER A 121 -18.04 -4.02 -7.62
CA SER A 121 -16.68 -3.50 -7.50
C SER A 121 -16.52 -2.11 -8.10
N ARG A 122 -15.45 -1.47 -7.66
CA ARG A 122 -15.00 -0.19 -8.15
C ARG A 122 -13.50 -0.32 -8.34
N VAL A 123 -13.03 0.03 -9.53
CA VAL A 123 -11.61 0.02 -9.84
C VAL A 123 -11.04 1.39 -9.48
N ASP A 124 -9.81 1.40 -8.97
CA ASP A 124 -9.14 2.65 -8.60
C ASP A 124 -9.01 3.59 -9.81
N PHE A 125 -8.62 3.05 -10.97
CA PHE A 125 -8.54 3.80 -12.22
C PHE A 125 -9.07 3.01 -13.42
N TRP A 126 -9.92 3.66 -14.19
CA TRP A 126 -10.29 3.21 -15.53
C TRP A 126 -9.72 4.14 -16.59
N MET A 127 -9.26 3.56 -17.69
CA MET A 127 -8.73 4.29 -18.83
C MET A 127 -9.33 3.76 -20.14
N ARG A 128 -9.40 4.64 -21.14
CA ARG A 128 -9.56 4.26 -22.55
C ARG A 128 -8.20 4.37 -23.23
N ILE A 129 -7.68 3.28 -23.79
CA ILE A 129 -6.37 3.21 -24.46
C ILE A 129 -6.56 2.55 -25.82
N ALA A 130 -6.35 3.32 -26.89
CA ALA A 130 -6.47 2.85 -28.27
C ALA A 130 -7.83 2.18 -28.55
N GLY A 131 -8.91 2.78 -28.04
CA GLY A 131 -10.28 2.26 -28.19
C GLY A 131 -10.66 1.12 -27.25
N ARG A 132 -9.70 0.54 -26.50
CA ARG A 132 -9.92 -0.53 -25.53
C ARG A 132 -10.00 0.01 -24.11
N GLU A 133 -10.85 -0.58 -23.28
CA GLU A 133 -10.89 -0.28 -21.84
C GLU A 133 -9.70 -0.91 -21.10
N HIS A 134 -9.15 -0.18 -20.14
CA HIS A 134 -8.09 -0.64 -19.25
C HIS A 134 -8.44 -0.34 -17.79
N TYR A 135 -8.38 -1.37 -16.95
CA TYR A 135 -8.73 -1.33 -15.53
C TYR A 135 -7.45 -1.46 -14.70
N LEU A 136 -7.17 -0.49 -13.84
CA LEU A 136 -5.98 -0.48 -12.98
C LEU A 136 -6.39 -0.43 -11.51
N GLU A 137 -6.05 -1.50 -10.80
CA GLU A 137 -6.27 -1.64 -9.35
C GLU A 137 -4.94 -1.46 -8.61
N VAL A 138 -4.91 -0.63 -7.58
CA VAL A 138 -3.73 -0.30 -6.78
C VAL A 138 -3.81 -1.02 -5.43
N LYS A 139 -2.76 -1.73 -5.06
CA LYS A 139 -2.65 -2.44 -3.77
C LYS A 139 -1.54 -1.83 -2.93
N ASN A 140 -1.88 -1.38 -1.72
CA ASN A 140 -0.91 -0.84 -0.79
C ASN A 140 -0.12 -1.96 -0.09
N CYS A 141 1.21 -1.98 -0.22
CA CYS A 141 2.06 -3.00 0.39
C CYS A 141 3.07 -2.38 1.37
N HIS A 142 3.03 -2.83 2.62
CA HIS A 142 3.94 -2.38 3.69
C HIS A 142 4.56 -3.53 4.49
N LEU A 143 4.22 -4.78 4.17
CA LEU A 143 4.69 -5.95 4.91
C LEU A 143 5.94 -6.54 4.24
N VAL A 144 6.98 -6.79 5.03
CA VAL A 144 8.27 -7.34 4.60
C VAL A 144 8.72 -8.41 5.59
N TYR A 145 9.42 -9.43 5.09
CA TYR A 145 10.07 -10.47 5.88
C TYR A 145 11.58 -10.53 5.57
N PRO A 146 12.39 -11.25 6.39
CA PRO A 146 13.86 -11.29 6.24
C PRO A 146 14.39 -11.77 4.88
N ASP A 147 13.55 -12.38 4.04
CA ASP A 147 13.89 -12.77 2.68
C ASP A 147 13.93 -11.59 1.67
N ALA A 148 13.79 -10.36 2.18
CA ALA A 148 13.83 -9.09 1.46
C ALA A 148 12.73 -8.97 0.39
N ARG A 149 11.55 -9.50 0.70
CA ARG A 149 10.38 -9.46 -0.19
C ARG A 149 9.23 -8.72 0.46
N ALA A 150 8.49 -7.96 -0.33
CA ALA A 150 7.24 -7.36 0.11
C ALA A 150 6.07 -8.34 -0.09
N TYR A 151 5.07 -8.23 0.78
CA TYR A 151 3.91 -9.12 0.83
C TYR A 151 2.60 -8.34 0.82
N PHE A 152 1.60 -8.90 0.15
CA PHE A 152 0.22 -8.42 0.21
C PHE A 152 -0.79 -9.57 0.08
N PRO A 153 -1.87 -9.60 0.88
CA PRO A 153 -2.20 -8.68 1.97
C PRO A 153 -1.45 -9.03 3.28
N ASP A 154 -1.66 -8.23 4.32
CA ASP A 154 -1.19 -8.49 5.70
C ASP A 154 -2.27 -9.14 6.59
N CYS A 155 -3.47 -9.38 6.05
CA CYS A 155 -4.54 -10.16 6.67
C CYS A 155 -5.52 -10.67 5.59
N VAL A 156 -6.37 -11.63 5.95
CA VAL A 156 -7.43 -12.12 5.04
C VAL A 156 -8.31 -10.98 4.54
N SER A 157 -8.57 -10.96 3.23
CA SER A 157 -9.41 -9.98 2.57
C SER A 157 -10.23 -10.62 1.44
N GLU A 158 -11.42 -11.13 1.78
CA GLU A 158 -12.37 -11.70 0.81
C GLU A 158 -12.69 -10.72 -0.33
N ARG A 159 -12.81 -9.43 0.00
CA ARG A 159 -13.02 -8.35 -0.98
C ARG A 159 -11.87 -8.28 -1.99
N ALA A 160 -10.62 -8.34 -1.54
CA ALA A 160 -9.47 -8.26 -2.44
C ALA A 160 -9.41 -9.46 -3.40
N ALA A 161 -9.73 -10.66 -2.93
CA ALA A 161 -9.81 -11.85 -3.78
C ALA A 161 -10.97 -11.75 -4.80
N GLY A 162 -12.14 -11.24 -4.38
CA GLY A 162 -13.27 -10.99 -5.28
C GLY A 162 -12.94 -10.02 -6.41
N HIS A 163 -12.22 -8.94 -6.10
CA HIS A 163 -11.76 -7.96 -7.09
C HIS A 163 -10.91 -8.58 -8.20
N LEU A 164 -10.01 -9.52 -7.86
CA LEU A 164 -9.18 -10.21 -8.86
C LEU A 164 -10.01 -11.02 -9.87
N ARG A 165 -11.08 -11.66 -9.40
CA ARG A 165 -12.00 -12.41 -10.28
C ARG A 165 -12.77 -11.46 -11.21
N GLU A 166 -13.23 -10.33 -10.67
CA GLU A 166 -13.91 -9.31 -11.48
C GLU A 166 -12.98 -8.68 -12.52
N LEU A 167 -11.71 -8.41 -12.17
CA LEU A 167 -10.69 -7.97 -13.13
C LEU A 167 -10.43 -9.03 -14.20
N ALA A 168 -10.32 -10.31 -13.85
CA ALA A 168 -10.17 -11.37 -14.86
C ALA A 168 -11.40 -11.42 -15.79
N ALA A 169 -12.61 -11.21 -15.26
CA ALA A 169 -13.84 -11.23 -16.07
C ALA A 169 -13.90 -10.12 -17.13
N VAL A 170 -13.32 -8.94 -16.90
CA VAL A 170 -13.35 -7.87 -17.93
C VAL A 170 -12.52 -8.21 -19.17
N LEU A 171 -11.53 -9.10 -19.06
CA LEU A 171 -10.72 -9.52 -20.21
C LEU A 171 -11.58 -10.27 -21.25
N SER A 172 -12.57 -11.05 -20.80
CA SER A 172 -13.51 -11.74 -21.71
C SER A 172 -14.32 -10.77 -22.59
N LYS A 173 -14.48 -9.52 -22.15
CA LYS A 173 -15.18 -8.44 -22.87
C LYS A 173 -14.25 -7.64 -23.79
N GLY A 174 -13.02 -8.13 -24.00
CA GLY A 174 -12.02 -7.46 -24.80
C GLY A 174 -11.37 -6.25 -24.11
N ALA A 175 -11.51 -6.10 -22.80
CA ALA A 175 -10.76 -5.11 -22.02
C ALA A 175 -9.39 -5.65 -21.60
N SER A 176 -8.60 -4.82 -20.93
CA SER A 176 -7.36 -5.21 -20.26
C SER A 176 -7.41 -4.81 -18.79
N ALA A 177 -6.66 -5.51 -17.93
CA ALA A 177 -6.59 -5.20 -16.51
C ALA A 177 -5.15 -5.30 -16.00
N GLU A 178 -4.84 -4.46 -15.02
CA GLU A 178 -3.55 -4.41 -14.32
C GLU A 178 -3.78 -4.27 -12.81
N VAL A 179 -3.04 -5.04 -12.03
CA VAL A 179 -2.88 -4.86 -10.59
C VAL A 179 -1.50 -4.27 -10.35
N LEU A 180 -1.46 -3.10 -9.72
CA LEU A 180 -0.25 -2.39 -9.38
C LEU A 180 -0.03 -2.44 -7.87
N PHE A 181 1.01 -3.15 -7.44
CA PHE A 181 1.48 -3.12 -6.05
C PHE A 181 2.28 -1.83 -5.79
N PHE A 182 1.78 -1.01 -4.88
CA PHE A 182 2.44 0.18 -4.37
C PHE A 182 3.24 -0.20 -3.13
N VAL A 183 4.53 -0.48 -3.32
CA VAL A 183 5.40 -1.05 -2.30
C VAL A 183 6.12 0.07 -1.55
N GLN A 184 5.70 0.33 -0.32
CA GLN A 184 6.22 1.45 0.49
C GLN A 184 7.49 1.09 1.29
N ILE A 185 8.05 -0.10 1.06
CA ILE A 185 9.22 -0.62 1.75
C ILE A 185 10.42 -0.49 0.82
N PRO A 186 11.45 0.29 1.19
CA PRO A 186 12.65 0.41 0.38
C PRO A 186 13.54 -0.84 0.49
N GLY A 187 14.34 -1.09 -0.54
CA GLY A 187 15.37 -2.13 -0.56
C GLY A 187 14.85 -3.54 -0.87
N VAL A 188 13.58 -3.71 -1.22
CA VAL A 188 13.04 -5.06 -1.50
C VAL A 188 13.43 -5.57 -2.88
N LYS A 189 13.56 -6.88 -3.00
CA LYS A 189 13.94 -7.58 -4.24
C LYS A 189 12.75 -7.77 -5.18
N ALA A 190 11.56 -7.98 -4.62
CA ALA A 190 10.31 -8.18 -5.33
C ALA A 190 9.13 -8.06 -4.36
N VAL A 191 7.92 -8.01 -4.90
CA VAL A 191 6.66 -8.18 -4.15
C VAL A 191 5.96 -9.46 -4.56
N ARG A 192 5.21 -10.07 -3.64
CA ARG A 192 4.42 -11.28 -3.91
C ARG A 192 3.08 -11.27 -3.17
N PRO A 193 2.06 -11.98 -3.69
CA PRO A 193 0.88 -12.33 -2.91
C PRO A 193 1.28 -13.11 -1.64
N SER A 194 0.60 -12.87 -0.52
CA SER A 194 0.95 -13.51 0.75
C SER A 194 0.14 -14.78 0.98
N ASP A 195 0.73 -15.93 0.67
CA ASP A 195 0.17 -17.26 0.97
C ASP A 195 0.03 -17.49 2.49
N VAL A 196 0.78 -16.76 3.34
CA VAL A 196 0.70 -16.89 4.81
C VAL A 196 -0.51 -16.18 5.40
N HIS A 197 -0.91 -15.04 4.82
CA HIS A 197 -1.98 -14.21 5.38
C HIS A 197 -3.31 -14.46 4.69
N ASP A 198 -3.28 -14.70 3.37
CA ASP A 198 -4.47 -14.94 2.57
C ASP A 198 -4.15 -15.89 1.40
N PRO A 199 -4.15 -17.22 1.65
CA PRO A 199 -3.99 -18.22 0.60
C PRO A 199 -5.02 -18.08 -0.54
N ALA A 200 -6.24 -17.62 -0.23
CA ALA A 200 -7.30 -17.46 -1.22
C ALA A 200 -7.02 -16.29 -2.16
N PHE A 201 -6.55 -15.16 -1.63
CA PHE A 201 -6.06 -14.04 -2.45
C PHE A 201 -4.86 -14.46 -3.30
N ALA A 202 -3.90 -15.18 -2.72
CA ALA A 202 -2.71 -15.63 -3.45
C ALA A 202 -3.08 -16.57 -4.61
N ALA A 203 -4.01 -17.50 -4.39
CA ALA A 203 -4.55 -18.36 -5.44
C ALA A 203 -5.28 -17.53 -6.52
N ALA A 204 -6.18 -16.63 -6.13
CA ALA A 204 -6.90 -15.76 -7.06
C ALA A 204 -5.95 -14.86 -7.88
N ALA A 205 -4.83 -14.42 -7.32
CA ALA A 205 -3.83 -13.62 -8.03
C ALA A 205 -3.14 -14.43 -9.13
N ARG A 206 -2.79 -15.69 -8.84
CA ARG A 206 -2.21 -16.62 -9.81
C ARG A 206 -3.19 -16.99 -10.92
N GLU A 207 -4.45 -17.22 -10.57
CA GLU A 207 -5.53 -17.45 -11.54
C GLU A 207 -5.76 -16.24 -12.44
N ALA A 208 -5.87 -15.03 -11.86
CA ALA A 208 -6.04 -13.80 -12.62
C ALA A 208 -4.86 -13.54 -13.57
N ALA A 209 -3.63 -13.80 -13.12
CA ALA A 209 -2.43 -13.68 -13.96
C ALA A 209 -2.47 -14.67 -15.13
N THR A 210 -2.90 -15.90 -14.89
CA THR A 210 -3.08 -16.93 -15.94
C THR A 210 -4.15 -16.51 -16.96
N ALA A 211 -5.21 -15.86 -16.49
CA ALA A 211 -6.25 -15.29 -17.36
C ALA A 211 -5.80 -14.06 -18.16
N GLY A 212 -4.62 -13.48 -17.84
CA GLY A 212 -4.02 -12.37 -18.56
C GLY A 212 -4.05 -11.02 -17.83
N VAL A 213 -4.49 -10.97 -16.57
CA VAL A 213 -4.37 -9.76 -15.75
C VAL A 213 -2.89 -9.48 -15.51
N LYS A 214 -2.44 -8.27 -15.83
CA LYS A 214 -1.04 -7.87 -15.65
C LYS A 214 -0.77 -7.53 -14.19
N PHE A 215 0.35 -7.97 -13.64
CA PHE A 215 0.80 -7.56 -12.32
C PHE A 215 2.09 -6.75 -12.42
N THR A 216 2.08 -5.56 -11.83
CA THR A 216 3.25 -4.68 -11.76
C THR A 216 3.46 -4.18 -10.34
N ALA A 217 4.63 -3.61 -10.08
CA ALA A 217 4.95 -3.05 -8.80
C ALA A 217 5.84 -1.82 -8.93
N LEU A 218 5.64 -0.88 -8.02
CA LEU A 218 6.48 0.31 -7.84
C LEU A 218 7.04 0.30 -6.43
N GLU A 219 8.35 0.52 -6.32
CA GLU A 219 9.00 0.82 -5.05
C GLU A 219 8.84 2.31 -4.75
N VAL A 220 8.41 2.61 -3.53
CA VAL A 220 8.13 3.95 -3.06
C VAL A 220 8.87 4.20 -1.77
N ARG A 221 9.71 5.22 -1.78
CA ARG A 221 10.45 5.69 -0.62
C ARG A 221 9.77 6.92 -0.05
N HIS A 222 9.63 6.95 1.27
CA HIS A 222 9.13 8.12 1.97
C HIS A 222 10.24 8.85 2.70
N THR A 223 10.08 10.16 2.75
CA THR A 223 10.77 11.06 3.66
C THR A 223 9.73 11.98 4.31
N PRO A 224 10.09 12.74 5.36
CA PRO A 224 9.18 13.71 5.95
C PRO A 224 8.76 14.84 4.99
N ASP A 225 9.56 15.15 3.96
CA ASP A 225 9.35 16.24 3.02
C ASP A 225 8.79 15.81 1.66
N ARG A 226 9.02 14.56 1.23
CA ARG A 226 8.55 14.08 -0.08
C ARG A 226 8.24 12.58 -0.14
N ILE A 227 7.57 12.20 -1.21
CA ILE A 227 7.32 10.81 -1.62
C ILE A 227 8.06 10.60 -2.94
N VAL A 228 8.86 9.55 -3.04
CA VAL A 228 9.63 9.25 -4.23
C VAL A 228 9.23 7.88 -4.76
N VAL A 229 8.68 7.85 -5.97
CA VAL A 229 8.45 6.60 -6.71
C VAL A 229 9.76 6.28 -7.41
N GLU A 230 10.51 5.31 -6.88
CA GLU A 230 11.91 5.08 -7.23
C GLU A 230 12.06 4.31 -8.54
N ARG A 231 11.47 3.11 -8.57
CA ARG A 231 11.65 2.16 -9.67
C ARG A 231 10.51 1.16 -9.73
N LYS A 232 10.48 0.39 -10.81
CA LYS A 232 9.67 -0.81 -10.90
C LYS A 232 10.29 -1.95 -10.11
N LEU A 233 9.45 -2.81 -9.55
CA LEU A 233 9.86 -4.06 -8.90
C LEU A 233 9.33 -5.27 -9.65
N PRO A 234 10.05 -6.41 -9.62
CA PRO A 234 9.48 -7.68 -10.02
C PRO A 234 8.29 -8.05 -9.14
N VAL A 235 7.26 -8.62 -9.77
CA VAL A 235 6.17 -9.32 -9.05
C VAL A 235 6.44 -10.81 -9.15
N ASP A 236 6.59 -11.47 -8.01
CA ASP A 236 6.74 -12.92 -7.93
C ASP A 236 5.41 -13.56 -7.57
N LEU A 237 4.80 -14.23 -8.54
CA LEU A 237 3.52 -14.94 -8.36
C LEU A 237 3.73 -16.42 -8.04
N LYS A 238 4.98 -16.90 -7.93
CA LYS A 238 5.24 -18.32 -7.67
C LYS A 238 4.84 -18.69 -6.24
N PRO A 239 4.25 -19.88 -6.03
CA PRO A 239 4.11 -20.43 -4.68
C PRO A 239 5.47 -20.51 -3.98
N TYR A 240 5.46 -20.39 -2.66
CA TYR A 240 6.65 -20.48 -1.81
C TYR A 240 6.32 -21.22 -0.52
N SER A 241 7.33 -21.78 0.16
CA SER A 241 7.12 -22.37 1.48
C SER A 241 6.74 -21.28 2.47
N THR A 242 5.60 -21.44 3.13
CA THR A 242 5.08 -20.52 4.13
C THR A 242 5.80 -20.65 5.48
N GLU A 243 6.49 -21.77 5.73
CA GLU A 243 7.07 -22.10 7.05
C GLU A 243 8.07 -21.05 7.54
N PRO A 244 9.06 -20.57 6.75
CA PRO A 244 10.03 -19.59 7.24
C PRO A 244 9.37 -18.26 7.65
N VAL A 245 8.39 -17.82 6.86
CA VAL A 245 7.65 -16.58 7.13
C VAL A 245 6.74 -16.75 8.34
N ALA A 246 6.02 -17.87 8.45
CA ALA A 246 5.14 -18.16 9.58
C ALA A 246 5.91 -18.31 10.90
N GLY A 247 7.09 -18.94 10.87
CA GLY A 247 8.00 -19.06 12.00
C GLY A 247 8.46 -17.69 12.49
N TRP A 248 8.99 -16.86 11.59
CA TRP A 248 9.42 -15.51 11.94
C TRP A 248 8.27 -14.66 12.46
N ARG A 249 7.08 -14.75 11.85
CA ARG A 249 5.89 -14.01 12.30
C ARG A 249 5.49 -14.38 13.72
N THR A 250 5.56 -15.66 14.06
CA THR A 250 5.22 -16.17 15.40
C THR A 250 6.23 -15.67 16.43
N GLU A 251 7.51 -15.75 16.12
CA GLU A 251 8.59 -15.23 16.96
C GLU A 251 8.45 -13.71 17.14
N TRP A 252 8.25 -12.98 16.05
CA TRP A 252 8.11 -11.53 16.04
C TRP A 252 6.89 -11.04 16.84
N LEU A 253 5.72 -11.66 16.67
CA LEU A 253 4.52 -11.34 17.47
C LEU A 253 4.70 -11.72 18.95
N GLY A 254 5.56 -12.69 19.25
CA GLY A 254 5.94 -13.09 20.61
C GLY A 254 6.90 -12.12 21.29
N LEU A 255 7.74 -11.40 20.53
CA LEU A 255 8.72 -10.43 21.02
C LEU A 255 8.07 -9.11 21.44
N ARG A 256 7.37 -9.11 22.58
CA ARG A 256 6.89 -7.88 23.22
C ARG A 256 8.09 -7.04 23.70
N GLY A 257 8.50 -6.03 22.93
CA GLY A 257 9.31 -4.91 23.44
C GLY A 257 10.77 -4.81 22.99
N THR A 258 11.31 -5.70 22.17
CA THR A 258 12.73 -5.64 21.72
C THR A 258 12.89 -4.81 20.43
N PRO A 259 13.61 -3.66 20.42
CA PRO A 259 13.74 -2.80 19.23
C PRO A 259 14.18 -3.57 17.98
N LEU A 260 13.58 -3.27 16.83
CA LEU A 260 13.93 -3.89 15.56
C LEU A 260 15.12 -3.13 14.96
N ASN A 261 16.32 -3.68 15.12
CA ASN A 261 17.38 -3.41 14.14
C ASN A 261 17.38 -4.54 13.11
N PRO A 262 17.64 -4.22 11.83
CA PRO A 262 17.78 -5.23 10.77
C PRO A 262 18.89 -6.24 11.06
#